data_AF-A0A8I6RX01-F1
#
_entry.id   AF-A0A8I6RX01-F1
#
_cell.length_a   1.000
_cell.length_b   1.000
_cell.length_c   1.000
_cell.angle_alpha   90.00
_cell.angle_beta   90.00
_cell.angle_gamma   90.00
#
_symmetry.space_group_name_H-M   'P 1'
#
loop_
_entity.id
_entity.type
_entity.pdbx_description
1 polymer ?
#
loop_
_entity_poly.entity_id
_entity_poly.type
_entity_poly.pdbx_seq_one_letter_code
_entity_poly.pdbx_strand_id
1 'polypeptide(L)'
;MISPKFLICIAIIVLAAECNAAREQWNKAKAKTLLQKFKDWMNNKLQQFKQKVLNGVQKMKNFKDSLMKKSLTYIHEPVVSVEKDLATWKPMFPEKCMTTAQTQLKEVKTASAKEFFKCANLTNAFVDAAKIFSDSVGVVSKITQVCTDIVKAVFTCQPIVSPHGFMCAVRYVIKVIQELKEDVPVVKQYFVDMIRVGKDMKAQVQTCLHPPKAKLQTDVNNLITSLHTCVA
;
A
#
# COMPACT_ATOMS: atom_id res chain seq x y z
N MET A 1 -4.94 7.74 -14.29
CA MET A 1 -5.54 6.38 -14.33
C MET A 1 -6.08 6.20 -15.73
N ILE A 2 -5.69 5.16 -16.48
CA ILE A 2 -6.19 4.97 -17.86
C ILE A 2 -7.65 4.53 -17.72
N SER A 3 -8.58 5.27 -18.32
CA SER A 3 -9.98 4.88 -18.24
C SER A 3 -10.20 3.63 -19.11
N PRO A 4 -11.00 2.67 -18.66
CA PRO A 4 -11.41 1.52 -19.47
C PRO A 4 -12.00 1.98 -20.81
N LYS A 5 -12.80 3.06 -20.78
CA LYS A 5 -13.35 3.72 -21.97
C LYS A 5 -12.27 4.09 -22.99
N PHE A 6 -11.11 4.54 -22.52
CA PHE A 6 -9.96 4.88 -23.38
C PHE A 6 -9.30 3.64 -24.01
N LEU A 7 -9.15 2.54 -23.26
CA LEU A 7 -8.64 1.27 -23.80
C LEU A 7 -9.57 0.69 -24.87
N ILE A 8 -10.87 0.80 -24.62
CA ILE A 8 -11.94 0.35 -25.52
C ILE A 8 -11.95 1.16 -26.80
N CYS A 9 -11.89 2.50 -26.72
CA CYS A 9 -11.82 3.35 -27.89
C CYS A 9 -10.58 3.04 -28.75
N ILE A 10 -9.42 2.82 -28.12
CA ILE A 10 -8.20 2.45 -28.86
C ILE A 10 -8.36 1.08 -29.53
N ALA A 11 -8.92 0.09 -28.85
CA ALA A 11 -9.16 -1.24 -29.43
C ALA A 11 -10.09 -1.16 -30.67
N ILE A 12 -11.19 -0.39 -30.57
CA ILE A 12 -12.14 -0.20 -31.69
C ILE A 12 -11.47 0.56 -32.85
N ILE A 13 -10.69 1.61 -32.56
CA ILE A 13 -9.96 2.37 -33.58
C ILE A 13 -8.91 1.50 -34.29
N VAL A 14 -8.18 0.65 -33.56
CA VAL A 14 -7.20 -0.28 -34.15
C VAL A 14 -7.90 -1.32 -35.02
N LEU A 15 -9.01 -1.89 -34.56
CA LEU A 15 -9.81 -2.84 -35.36
C LEU A 15 -10.37 -2.20 -36.63
N ALA A 16 -10.87 -0.97 -36.55
CA ALA A 16 -11.37 -0.23 -37.71
C ALA A 16 -10.25 0.14 -38.70
N ALA A 17 -9.07 0.52 -38.18
CA ALA A 17 -7.89 0.82 -38.98
C ALA A 17 -7.37 -0.43 -39.71
N GLU A 18 -7.40 -1.60 -39.07
CA GLU A 18 -7.04 -2.88 -39.71
C GLU A 18 -8.02 -3.29 -40.80
N CYS A 19 -9.32 -3.10 -40.56
CA CYS A 19 -10.35 -3.43 -41.54
C CYS A 19 -10.22 -2.54 -42.80
N ASN A 20 -9.94 -1.25 -42.61
CA ASN A 20 -9.65 -0.33 -43.72
C ASN A 20 -8.33 -0.66 -44.43
N ALA A 21 -7.26 -0.95 -43.69
CA ALA A 21 -5.95 -1.28 -44.25
C ALA A 21 -5.94 -2.61 -45.01
N ALA A 22 -6.82 -3.56 -44.67
CA ALA A 22 -6.86 -4.86 -45.34
C ALA A 22 -7.80 -4.93 -46.55
N ARG A 23 -8.67 -3.93 -46.72
CA ARG A 23 -9.47 -3.73 -47.94
C ARG A 23 -8.57 -3.41 -49.14
N GLU A 24 -7.40 -2.84 -48.88
CA GLU A 24 -6.30 -2.71 -49.84
C GLU A 24 -5.38 -3.94 -49.72
N GLN A 25 -5.38 -4.81 -50.73
CA GLN A 25 -4.68 -6.10 -50.77
C GLN A 25 -3.17 -6.02 -50.44
N TRP A 26 -2.55 -4.84 -50.60
CA TRP A 26 -1.14 -4.53 -50.35
C TRP A 26 -0.79 -4.17 -48.89
N ASN A 27 -1.75 -3.93 -48.00
CA ASN A 27 -1.49 -3.37 -46.67
C ASN A 27 -1.71 -4.35 -45.50
N LYS A 28 -1.82 -5.67 -45.77
CA LYS A 28 -1.88 -6.74 -44.75
C LYS A 28 -0.71 -6.69 -43.76
N ALA A 29 0.48 -6.33 -44.22
CA ALA A 29 1.65 -6.17 -43.37
C ALA A 29 1.47 -5.01 -42.36
N LYS A 30 0.92 -3.87 -42.80
CA LYS A 30 0.63 -2.71 -41.94
C LYS A 30 -0.42 -3.04 -40.88
N ALA A 31 -1.45 -3.80 -41.24
CA ALA A 31 -2.46 -4.28 -40.29
C ALA A 31 -1.83 -5.17 -39.19
N LYS A 32 -1.02 -6.17 -39.58
CA LYS A 32 -0.29 -7.03 -38.62
C LYS A 32 0.65 -6.22 -37.71
N THR A 33 1.31 -5.20 -38.23
CA THR A 33 2.16 -4.29 -37.45
C THR A 33 1.36 -3.44 -36.45
N LEU A 34 0.17 -2.95 -36.82
CA LEU A 34 -0.71 -2.19 -35.91
C LEU A 34 -1.18 -3.07 -34.74
N LEU A 35 -1.59 -4.29 -35.03
CA LEU A 35 -2.01 -5.28 -34.03
C LEU A 35 -0.89 -5.61 -33.04
N GLN A 36 0.33 -5.80 -33.56
CA GLN A 36 1.51 -6.04 -32.74
C GLN A 36 1.85 -4.81 -31.87
N LYS A 37 1.83 -3.60 -32.43
CA LYS A 37 2.01 -2.35 -31.66
C LYS A 37 0.97 -2.18 -30.56
N PHE A 38 -0.28 -2.54 -30.83
CA PHE A 38 -1.36 -2.50 -29.83
C PHE A 38 -1.11 -3.51 -28.70
N LYS A 39 -0.72 -4.75 -29.03
CA LYS A 39 -0.32 -5.76 -28.04
C LYS A 39 0.83 -5.28 -27.16
N ASP A 40 1.88 -4.73 -27.76
CA ASP A 40 3.05 -4.24 -27.04
C ASP A 40 2.72 -3.03 -26.15
N TRP A 41 1.88 -2.12 -26.66
CA TRP A 41 1.37 -1.00 -25.87
C TRP A 41 0.54 -1.48 -24.66
N MET A 42 -0.37 -2.43 -24.85
CA MET A 42 -1.17 -3.04 -23.79
C MET A 42 -0.30 -3.72 -22.72
N ASN A 43 0.68 -4.51 -23.14
CA ASN A 43 1.63 -5.17 -22.24
C ASN A 43 2.43 -4.16 -21.42
N ASN A 44 2.90 -3.08 -22.05
CA ASN A 44 3.61 -2.01 -21.34
C ASN A 44 2.70 -1.32 -20.31
N LYS A 45 1.45 -1.02 -20.67
CA LYS A 45 0.48 -0.43 -19.71
C LYS A 45 0.18 -1.37 -18.54
N LEU A 46 0.06 -2.66 -18.79
CA LEU A 46 -0.12 -3.66 -17.74
C LEU A 46 1.09 -3.72 -16.80
N GLN A 47 2.31 -3.71 -17.33
CA GLN A 47 3.54 -3.66 -16.53
C GLN A 47 3.61 -2.37 -15.69
N GLN A 48 3.30 -1.21 -16.28
CA GLN A 48 3.24 0.06 -15.53
C GLN A 48 2.21 0.00 -14.40
N PHE A 49 1.07 -0.65 -14.62
CA PHE A 49 0.06 -0.82 -13.58
C PHE A 49 0.56 -1.73 -12.45
N LYS A 50 1.10 -2.91 -12.77
CA LYS A 50 1.71 -3.83 -11.80
C LYS A 50 2.75 -3.12 -10.94
N GLN A 51 3.64 -2.37 -11.57
CA GLN A 51 4.66 -1.59 -10.88
C GLN A 51 4.06 -0.52 -9.97
N LYS A 52 2.99 0.18 -10.38
CA LYS A 52 2.31 1.15 -9.51
C LYS A 52 1.69 0.50 -8.27
N VAL A 53 1.05 -0.67 -8.42
CA VAL A 53 0.49 -1.40 -7.29
C VAL A 53 1.60 -1.88 -6.35
N LEU A 54 2.64 -2.53 -6.88
CA LEU A 54 3.79 -2.99 -6.09
C LEU A 54 4.50 -1.84 -5.38
N ASN A 55 4.69 -0.70 -6.05
CA ASN A 55 5.27 0.50 -5.44
C ASN A 55 4.35 1.09 -4.35
N GLY A 56 3.03 1.09 -4.56
CA GLY A 56 2.06 1.52 -3.54
C GLY A 56 2.13 0.64 -2.30
N VAL A 57 2.19 -0.68 -2.50
CA VAL A 57 2.37 -1.69 -1.46
C VAL A 57 3.68 -1.46 -0.70
N GLN A 58 4.80 -1.32 -1.40
CA GLN A 58 6.10 -1.10 -0.77
C GLN A 58 6.13 0.21 0.02
N LYS A 59 5.54 1.29 -0.52
CA LYS A 59 5.40 2.57 0.19
C LYS A 59 4.60 2.44 1.47
N MET A 60 3.49 1.68 1.45
CA MET A 60 2.68 1.43 2.64
C MET A 60 3.46 0.63 3.69
N LYS A 61 4.22 -0.39 3.28
CA LYS A 61 5.11 -1.14 4.18
C LYS A 61 6.19 -0.26 4.79
N ASN A 62 6.87 0.55 3.98
CA ASN A 62 7.88 1.48 4.48
C ASN A 62 7.28 2.53 5.43
N PHE A 63 6.06 3.01 5.14
CA PHE A 63 5.33 3.93 6.01
C PHE A 63 5.00 3.28 7.35
N LYS A 64 4.57 2.01 7.36
CA LYS A 64 4.40 1.19 8.57
C LYS A 64 5.64 1.15 9.43
N ASP A 65 6.74 0.72 8.83
CA ASP A 65 7.99 0.51 9.56
C ASP A 65 8.55 1.84 10.07
N SER A 66 8.39 2.93 9.29
CA SER A 66 8.77 4.28 9.71
C SER A 66 7.92 4.79 10.88
N LEU A 67 6.60 4.60 10.84
CA LEU A 67 5.71 4.98 11.94
C LEU A 67 6.05 4.19 13.22
N MET A 68 6.30 2.90 13.11
CA MET A 68 6.70 2.07 14.25
C MET A 68 8.03 2.49 14.84
N LYS A 69 9.04 2.74 13.99
CA LYS A 69 10.34 3.23 14.45
C LYS A 69 10.21 4.58 15.16
N LYS A 70 9.47 5.54 14.58
CA LYS A 70 9.22 6.84 15.21
C LYS A 70 8.51 6.70 16.54
N SER A 71 7.51 5.83 16.63
CA SER A 71 6.73 5.58 17.85
C SER A 71 7.62 5.02 18.97
N LEU A 72 8.47 4.05 18.65
CA LEU A 72 9.44 3.50 19.60
C LEU A 72 10.49 4.53 20.02
N THR A 73 10.99 5.36 19.09
CA THR A 73 11.88 6.48 19.44
C THR A 73 11.21 7.43 20.41
N TYR A 74 9.94 7.79 20.19
CA TYR A 74 9.18 8.65 21.10
C TYR A 74 8.98 8.06 22.50
N ILE A 75 8.82 6.74 22.60
CA ILE A 75 8.74 6.05 23.91
C ILE A 75 10.12 5.97 24.58
N HIS A 76 11.19 5.81 23.80
CA HIS A 76 12.55 5.66 24.34
C HIS A 76 13.22 6.97 24.71
N GLU A 77 12.92 8.07 24.03
CA GLU A 77 13.63 9.35 24.20
C GLU A 77 13.58 9.89 25.64
N PRO A 78 12.42 9.94 26.33
CA PRO A 78 12.36 10.37 27.73
C PRO A 78 13.17 9.45 28.66
N VAL A 79 13.11 8.14 28.41
CA VAL A 79 13.84 7.13 29.17
C VAL A 79 15.35 7.31 29.02
N VAL A 80 15.83 7.51 27.79
CA VAL A 80 17.26 7.70 27.50
C VAL A 80 17.80 8.97 28.15
N SER A 81 16.99 10.04 28.20
CA SER A 81 17.38 11.25 28.95
C SER A 81 17.62 10.94 30.42
N VAL A 82 16.67 10.25 31.04
CA VAL A 82 16.77 9.92 32.48
C VAL A 82 17.86 8.88 32.75
N GLU A 83 18.10 7.93 31.85
CA GLU A 83 19.25 7.01 31.95
C GLU A 83 20.58 7.77 32.00
N LYS A 84 20.72 8.85 31.20
CA LYS A 84 21.91 9.72 31.25
C LYS A 84 21.98 10.51 32.55
N ASP A 85 20.87 11.11 32.98
CA ASP A 85 20.81 11.87 34.23
C ASP A 85 21.17 10.99 35.44
N LEU A 86 20.63 9.77 35.50
CA LEU A 86 20.98 8.77 36.51
C LEU A 86 22.47 8.41 36.47
N ALA A 87 23.07 8.28 35.28
CA ALA A 87 24.50 8.00 35.18
C ALA A 87 25.34 9.17 35.74
N THR A 88 24.94 10.41 35.48
CA THR A 88 25.57 11.63 36.02
C THR A 88 25.39 11.77 37.52
N TRP A 89 24.21 11.43 38.04
CA TRP A 89 23.88 11.54 39.47
C TRP A 89 24.38 10.38 40.31
N LYS A 90 24.81 9.27 39.70
CA LYS A 90 25.32 8.09 40.41
C LYS A 90 26.24 8.37 41.61
N PRO A 91 27.23 9.28 41.57
CA PRO A 91 28.10 9.56 42.71
C PRO A 91 27.43 10.38 43.84
N MET A 92 26.27 10.98 43.59
CA MET A 92 25.56 11.87 44.52
C MET A 92 24.49 11.15 45.36
N PHE A 93 24.19 9.88 45.06
CA PHE A 93 23.09 9.13 45.66
C PHE A 93 23.57 7.77 46.19
N PRO A 94 22.95 7.23 47.25
CA PRO A 94 23.24 5.87 47.72
C PRO A 94 23.00 4.82 46.64
N GLU A 95 23.86 3.82 46.57
CA GLU A 95 23.81 2.76 45.54
C GLU A 95 22.45 2.04 45.50
N LYS A 96 21.83 1.83 46.67
CA LYS A 96 20.49 1.23 46.79
C LYS A 96 19.40 2.08 46.10
N CYS A 97 19.45 3.40 46.27
CA CYS A 97 18.51 4.33 45.63
C CYS A 97 18.72 4.35 44.10
N MET A 98 19.97 4.39 43.65
CA MET A 98 20.33 4.36 42.22
C MET A 98 19.89 3.07 41.53
N THR A 99 20.13 1.92 42.17
CA THR A 99 19.75 0.61 41.62
C THR A 99 18.23 0.47 41.50
N THR A 100 17.49 0.98 42.49
CA THR A 100 16.02 1.01 42.48
C THR A 100 15.51 1.89 41.33
N ALA A 101 16.04 3.11 41.20
CA ALA A 101 15.68 4.02 40.11
C ALA A 101 15.98 3.42 38.72
N GLN A 102 17.16 2.82 38.52
CA GLN A 102 17.49 2.17 37.25
C GLN A 102 16.57 0.99 36.92
N THR A 103 16.15 0.23 37.93
CA THR A 103 15.23 -0.91 37.75
C THR A 103 13.84 -0.42 37.37
N GLN A 104 13.30 0.56 38.09
CA GLN A 104 12.00 1.18 37.78
C GLN A 104 12.00 1.81 36.39
N LEU A 105 13.10 2.46 35.98
CA LEU A 105 13.20 3.06 34.65
C LEU A 105 13.11 2.02 33.52
N LYS A 106 13.73 0.84 33.71
CA LYS A 106 13.63 -0.29 32.77
C LYS A 106 12.20 -0.88 32.71
N GLU A 107 11.54 -0.96 33.86
CA GLU A 107 10.15 -1.44 33.95
C GLU A 107 9.20 -0.49 33.22
N VAL A 108 9.32 0.83 33.46
CA VAL A 108 8.53 1.88 32.82
C VAL A 108 8.71 1.87 31.30
N LYS A 109 9.95 1.73 30.82
CA LYS A 109 10.26 1.56 29.38
C LYS A 109 9.52 0.37 28.78
N THR A 110 9.61 -0.78 29.44
CA THR A 110 9.02 -2.03 28.97
C THR A 110 7.48 -1.99 29.02
N ALA A 111 6.92 -1.44 30.08
CA ALA A 111 5.48 -1.27 30.26
C ALA A 111 4.89 -0.33 29.20
N SER A 112 5.52 0.81 28.95
CA SER A 112 5.09 1.79 27.95
C SER A 112 5.13 1.23 26.53
N ALA A 113 6.19 0.50 26.17
CA ALA A 113 6.27 -0.20 24.90
C ALA A 113 5.16 -1.27 24.78
N LYS A 114 4.95 -2.07 25.82
CA LYS A 114 3.92 -3.12 25.85
C LYS A 114 2.51 -2.54 25.72
N GLU A 115 2.23 -1.41 26.37
CA GLU A 115 0.94 -0.72 26.30
C GLU A 115 0.68 -0.19 24.89
N PHE A 116 1.69 0.39 24.23
CA PHE A 116 1.61 0.80 22.84
C PHE A 116 1.29 -0.38 21.90
N PHE A 117 2.00 -1.50 22.03
CA PHE A 117 1.77 -2.69 21.19
C PHE A 117 0.44 -3.41 21.46
N LYS A 118 -0.12 -3.27 22.67
CA LYS A 118 -1.42 -3.85 23.05
C LYS A 118 -2.62 -2.99 22.66
N CYS A 119 -2.39 -1.80 22.12
CA CYS A 119 -3.46 -0.93 21.69
C CYS A 119 -4.27 -1.59 20.56
N ALA A 120 -5.55 -1.88 20.83
CA ALA A 120 -6.43 -2.58 19.88
C ALA A 120 -6.55 -1.85 18.53
N ASN A 121 -6.51 -0.51 18.54
CA ASN A 121 -6.48 0.28 17.32
C ASN A 121 -5.22 -0.05 16.49
N LEU A 122 -4.03 -0.09 17.09
CA LEU A 122 -2.81 -0.45 16.35
C LEU A 122 -2.91 -1.83 15.68
N THR A 123 -3.49 -2.82 16.36
CA THR A 123 -3.74 -4.16 15.80
C THR A 123 -4.69 -4.10 14.60
N ASN A 124 -5.81 -3.40 14.72
CA ASN A 124 -6.79 -3.25 13.63
C ASN A 124 -6.18 -2.54 12.42
N ALA A 125 -5.39 -1.49 12.63
CA ALA A 125 -4.70 -0.78 11.56
C ALA A 125 -3.76 -1.68 10.75
N PHE A 126 -3.07 -2.61 11.42
CA PHE A 126 -2.20 -3.57 10.75
C PHE A 126 -2.97 -4.65 10.00
N VAL A 127 -4.10 -5.11 10.54
CA VAL A 127 -4.99 -6.05 9.85
C VAL A 127 -5.55 -5.41 8.58
N ASP A 128 -5.98 -4.14 8.64
CA ASP A 128 -6.47 -3.41 7.47
C ASP A 128 -5.38 -3.19 6.41
N ALA A 129 -4.15 -2.86 6.84
CA ALA A 129 -3.00 -2.78 5.93
C ALA A 129 -2.68 -4.14 5.29
N ALA A 130 -2.73 -5.24 6.06
CA ALA A 130 -2.57 -6.59 5.55
C ALA A 130 -3.63 -6.97 4.52
N LYS A 131 -4.88 -6.54 4.74
CA LYS A 131 -5.98 -6.75 3.80
C LYS A 131 -5.74 -6.01 2.48
N ILE A 132 -5.31 -4.74 2.51
CA ILE A 132 -4.91 -4.01 1.29
C ILE A 132 -3.82 -4.77 0.53
N PHE A 133 -2.82 -5.33 1.23
CA PHE A 133 -1.75 -6.12 0.61
C PHE A 133 -2.29 -7.39 -0.06
N SER A 134 -3.24 -8.07 0.56
CA SER A 134 -3.92 -9.22 -0.04
C SER A 134 -4.72 -8.82 -1.28
N ASP A 135 -5.49 -7.73 -1.17
CA ASP A 135 -6.34 -7.23 -2.25
C ASP A 135 -5.54 -6.76 -3.47
N SER A 136 -4.29 -6.30 -3.29
CA SER A 136 -3.40 -5.96 -4.42
C SER A 136 -3.18 -7.13 -5.39
N VAL A 137 -3.08 -8.36 -4.89
CA VAL A 137 -2.89 -9.55 -5.73
C VAL A 137 -4.14 -9.79 -6.58
N GLY A 138 -5.32 -9.68 -5.96
CA GLY A 138 -6.61 -9.81 -6.65
C GLY A 138 -6.79 -8.75 -7.74
N VAL A 139 -6.50 -7.48 -7.43
CA VAL A 139 -6.62 -6.37 -8.39
C VAL A 139 -5.64 -6.50 -9.55
N VAL A 140 -4.38 -6.89 -9.28
CA VAL A 140 -3.39 -7.15 -10.33
C VAL A 140 -3.79 -8.32 -11.21
N SER A 141 -4.31 -9.40 -10.61
CA SER A 141 -4.79 -10.57 -11.33
C SER A 141 -5.95 -10.22 -12.27
N LYS A 142 -6.99 -9.54 -11.76
CA LYS A 142 -8.15 -9.11 -12.53
C LYS A 142 -7.78 -8.24 -13.72
N ILE A 143 -6.94 -7.22 -13.52
CA ILE A 143 -6.51 -6.34 -14.61
C ILE A 143 -5.63 -7.09 -15.63
N THR A 144 -4.79 -8.00 -15.16
CA THR A 144 -3.99 -8.87 -16.06
C THR A 144 -4.91 -9.74 -16.92
N GLN A 145 -5.96 -10.30 -16.32
CA GLN A 145 -6.92 -11.14 -17.01
C GLN A 145 -7.67 -10.34 -18.07
N VAL A 146 -8.25 -9.18 -17.70
CA VAL A 146 -8.92 -8.29 -18.66
C VAL A 146 -8.01 -7.90 -19.83
N CYS A 147 -6.78 -7.45 -19.56
CA CYS A 147 -5.86 -7.10 -20.64
C CYS A 147 -5.52 -8.30 -21.53
N THR A 148 -5.38 -9.49 -20.93
CA THR A 148 -5.12 -10.74 -21.66
C THR A 148 -6.31 -11.14 -22.51
N ASP A 149 -7.53 -10.97 -22.02
CA ASP A 149 -8.76 -11.32 -22.72
C ASP A 149 -9.04 -10.35 -23.87
N ILE A 150 -8.72 -9.06 -23.73
CA ILE A 150 -8.72 -8.09 -24.85
C ILE A 150 -7.73 -8.52 -25.93
N VAL A 151 -6.49 -8.87 -25.54
CA VAL A 151 -5.47 -9.29 -26.50
C VAL A 151 -5.92 -10.58 -27.19
N LYS A 152 -6.31 -11.62 -26.44
CA LYS A 152 -6.81 -12.88 -27.00
C LYS A 152 -7.97 -12.63 -27.95
N ALA A 153 -8.97 -11.85 -27.56
CA ALA A 153 -10.12 -11.50 -28.39
C ALA A 153 -9.73 -10.93 -29.75
N VAL A 154 -8.78 -9.99 -29.78
CA VAL A 154 -8.28 -9.43 -31.04
C VAL A 154 -7.62 -10.53 -31.88
N PHE A 155 -6.84 -11.44 -31.29
CA PHE A 155 -6.15 -12.50 -32.04
C PHE A 155 -7.01 -13.71 -32.41
N THR A 156 -8.07 -14.04 -31.66
CA THR A 156 -8.94 -15.22 -31.92
C THR A 156 -9.90 -14.97 -33.09
N CYS A 157 -10.29 -13.72 -33.33
CA CYS A 157 -11.20 -13.36 -34.41
C CYS A 157 -10.50 -13.17 -35.77
N GLN A 158 -9.34 -13.81 -35.97
CA GLN A 158 -8.64 -13.79 -37.25
C GLN A 158 -9.33 -14.70 -38.29
N PRO A 159 -9.44 -14.26 -39.57
CA PRO A 159 -8.97 -12.99 -40.10
C PRO A 159 -9.91 -11.82 -39.76
N ILE A 160 -9.43 -10.87 -38.94
CA ILE A 160 -10.14 -9.67 -38.48
C ILE A 160 -10.57 -8.79 -39.67
N VAL A 161 -9.87 -8.96 -40.77
CA VAL A 161 -10.05 -8.26 -42.04
C VAL A 161 -11.27 -8.74 -42.83
N SER A 162 -11.86 -9.88 -42.45
CA SER A 162 -13.15 -10.31 -42.97
C SER A 162 -14.28 -9.63 -42.20
N PRO A 163 -15.44 -9.33 -42.82
CA PRO A 163 -16.60 -8.79 -42.11
C PRO A 163 -17.01 -9.65 -40.90
N HIS A 164 -16.83 -10.96 -41.00
CA HIS A 164 -17.11 -11.91 -39.93
C HIS A 164 -16.08 -11.83 -38.78
N GLY A 165 -14.79 -11.72 -39.09
CA GLY A 165 -13.73 -11.53 -38.11
C GLY A 165 -13.80 -10.16 -37.42
N PHE A 166 -14.15 -9.10 -38.15
CA PHE A 166 -14.38 -7.77 -37.57
C PHE A 166 -15.58 -7.77 -36.61
N MET A 167 -16.71 -8.35 -37.03
CA MET A 167 -17.89 -8.51 -36.16
C MET A 167 -17.61 -9.38 -34.94
N CYS A 168 -16.81 -10.43 -35.10
CA CYS A 168 -16.31 -11.26 -33.99
C CYS A 168 -15.51 -10.40 -33.01
N ALA A 169 -14.53 -9.64 -33.50
CA ALA A 169 -13.66 -8.83 -32.65
C ALA A 169 -14.43 -7.72 -31.93
N VAL A 170 -15.36 -7.04 -32.62
CA VAL A 170 -16.21 -6.00 -32.03
C VAL A 170 -17.16 -6.56 -30.98
N ARG A 171 -17.85 -7.68 -31.24
CA ARG A 171 -18.70 -8.34 -30.22
C ARG A 171 -17.89 -8.76 -29.01
N TYR A 172 -16.69 -9.26 -29.21
CA TYR A 172 -15.81 -9.64 -28.11
C TYR A 172 -15.31 -8.43 -27.32
N VAL A 173 -14.91 -7.35 -27.99
CA VAL A 173 -14.57 -6.09 -27.32
C VAL A 173 -15.76 -5.64 -26.48
N ILE A 174 -16.99 -5.63 -27.03
CA ILE A 174 -18.21 -5.28 -26.29
C ILE A 174 -18.46 -6.20 -25.09
N LYS A 175 -18.22 -7.51 -25.21
CA LYS A 175 -18.31 -8.44 -24.08
C LYS A 175 -17.33 -8.06 -22.97
N VAL A 176 -16.08 -7.78 -23.34
CA VAL A 176 -15.06 -7.31 -22.39
C VAL A 176 -15.41 -5.93 -21.82
N ILE A 177 -16.12 -5.05 -22.55
CA ILE A 177 -16.67 -3.78 -22.01
C ILE A 177 -17.64 -4.06 -20.86
N GLN A 178 -18.52 -5.06 -21.02
CA GLN A 178 -19.52 -5.40 -20.01
C GLN A 178 -18.84 -5.96 -18.76
N GLU A 179 -17.89 -6.87 -18.92
CA GLU A 179 -17.09 -7.42 -17.80
C GLU A 179 -16.25 -6.33 -17.11
N LEU A 180 -15.65 -5.40 -17.87
CA LEU A 180 -14.91 -4.25 -17.32
C LEU A 180 -15.78 -3.29 -16.51
N LYS A 181 -17.05 -3.08 -16.88
CA LYS A 181 -17.94 -2.19 -16.12
C LYS A 181 -18.14 -2.68 -14.68
N GLU A 182 -18.09 -3.99 -14.47
CA GLU A 182 -18.21 -4.61 -13.15
C GLU A 182 -16.91 -4.51 -12.34
N ASP A 183 -15.75 -4.62 -13.00
CA ASP A 183 -14.44 -4.60 -12.31
C ASP A 183 -13.88 -3.19 -12.01
N VAL A 184 -14.26 -2.18 -12.78
CA VAL A 184 -13.85 -0.78 -12.57
C VAL A 184 -14.15 -0.21 -11.18
N PRO A 185 -15.36 -0.38 -10.62
CA PRO A 185 -15.64 0.08 -9.27
C PRO A 185 -14.72 -0.62 -8.24
N VAL A 186 -14.38 -1.90 -8.44
CA VAL A 186 -13.48 -2.65 -7.55
C VAL A 186 -12.08 -2.04 -7.54
N VAL A 187 -11.52 -1.74 -8.71
CA VAL A 187 -10.18 -1.14 -8.83
C VAL A 187 -10.16 0.28 -8.25
N LYS A 188 -11.21 1.07 -8.48
CA LYS A 188 -11.33 2.42 -7.92
C LYS A 188 -11.42 2.36 -6.39
N GLN A 189 -12.24 1.46 -5.86
CA GLN A 189 -12.41 1.27 -4.43
C GLN A 189 -11.10 0.85 -3.76
N TYR A 190 -10.33 -0.04 -4.38
CA TYR A 190 -9.01 -0.42 -3.89
C TYR A 190 -8.06 0.78 -3.64
N PHE A 191 -7.98 1.73 -4.58
CA PHE A 191 -7.13 2.92 -4.40
C PHE A 191 -7.67 3.86 -3.32
N VAL A 192 -9.00 3.98 -3.19
CA VAL A 192 -9.65 4.75 -2.12
C VAL A 192 -9.33 4.12 -0.77
N ASP A 193 -9.45 2.80 -0.66
CA ASP A 193 -9.15 2.05 0.55
C ASP A 193 -7.68 2.15 0.92
N MET A 194 -6.77 2.08 -0.05
CA MET A 194 -5.33 2.25 0.18
C MET A 194 -5.01 3.63 0.78
N ILE A 195 -5.66 4.70 0.30
CA ILE A 195 -5.47 6.05 0.87
C ILE A 195 -6.07 6.15 2.27
N ARG A 196 -7.27 5.59 2.46
CA ARG A 196 -7.97 5.59 3.76
C ARG A 196 -7.16 4.88 4.83
N VAL A 197 -6.73 3.64 4.56
CA VAL A 197 -5.91 2.85 5.49
C VAL A 197 -4.62 3.58 5.86
N GLY A 198 -3.96 4.24 4.91
CA GLY A 198 -2.78 5.04 5.20
C GLY A 198 -3.04 6.20 6.18
N LYS A 199 -4.19 6.88 6.06
CA LYS A 199 -4.60 7.95 6.97
C LYS A 199 -5.00 7.40 8.34
N ASP A 200 -5.83 6.36 8.37
CA ASP A 200 -6.34 5.75 9.60
C ASP A 200 -5.19 5.18 10.43
N MET A 201 -4.21 4.55 9.78
CA MET A 201 -3.06 3.99 10.46
C MET A 201 -2.19 5.05 11.13
N LYS A 202 -2.02 6.23 10.51
CA LYS A 202 -1.35 7.36 11.15
C LYS A 202 -2.13 7.83 12.39
N ALA A 203 -3.44 7.99 12.26
CA ALA A 203 -4.29 8.44 13.36
C ALA A 203 -4.29 7.44 14.52
N GLN A 204 -4.43 6.15 14.23
CA GLN A 204 -4.46 5.08 15.24
C GLN A 204 -3.11 4.95 15.95
N VAL A 205 -1.98 5.06 15.25
CA VAL A 205 -0.65 5.14 15.88
C VAL A 205 -0.56 6.32 16.85
N GLN A 206 -1.04 7.50 16.46
CA GLN A 206 -1.04 8.69 17.32
C GLN A 206 -1.94 8.50 18.56
N THR A 207 -3.13 7.93 18.39
CA THR A 207 -4.04 7.62 19.50
C THR A 207 -3.41 6.60 20.45
N CYS A 208 -2.75 5.57 19.95
CA CYS A 208 -2.08 4.56 20.77
C CYS A 208 -0.82 5.07 21.47
N LEU A 209 -0.19 6.13 20.96
CA LEU A 209 0.95 6.78 21.60
C LEU A 209 0.56 7.74 22.73
N HIS A 210 -0.65 8.31 22.70
CA HIS A 210 -1.04 9.38 23.62
C HIS A 210 -1.11 8.92 25.10
N PRO A 211 -1.77 7.79 25.45
CA PRO A 211 -1.82 7.32 26.83
C PRO A 211 -0.47 6.86 27.38
N PRO A 212 0.34 6.02 26.67
CA PRO A 212 1.66 5.62 27.15
C PRO A 212 2.61 6.81 27.31
N LYS A 213 2.49 7.86 26.48
CA LYS A 213 3.33 9.06 26.60
C LYS A 213 3.04 9.84 27.88
N ALA A 214 1.76 10.12 28.15
CA ALA A 214 1.37 10.87 29.34
C ALA A 214 1.80 10.12 30.61
N LYS A 215 1.55 8.81 30.64
CA LYS A 215 1.93 7.94 31.74
C LYS A 215 3.44 7.82 31.91
N LEU A 216 4.19 7.62 30.82
CA LEU A 216 5.66 7.59 30.84
C LEU A 216 6.24 8.86 31.46
N GLN A 217 5.70 10.03 31.10
CA GLN A 217 6.18 11.30 31.64
C GLN A 217 5.88 11.43 33.13
N THR A 218 4.70 10.99 33.58
CA THR A 218 4.36 10.91 35.01
C THR A 218 5.27 9.95 35.76
N ASP A 219 5.47 8.74 35.23
CA ASP A 219 6.30 7.70 35.86
C ASP A 219 7.77 8.13 35.97
N VAL A 220 8.30 8.80 34.93
CA VAL A 220 9.64 9.39 34.94
C VAL A 220 9.77 10.51 35.99
N ASN A 221 8.79 11.41 36.10
CA ASN A 221 8.82 12.47 37.10
C ASN A 221 8.73 11.92 38.53
N ASN A 222 7.90 10.90 38.74
CA ASN A 222 7.77 10.19 40.01
C ASN A 222 9.09 9.52 40.40
N LEU A 223 9.77 8.88 39.44
CA LEU A 223 11.07 8.25 39.65
C LEU A 223 12.14 9.25 40.09
N ILE A 224 12.24 10.41 39.41
CA ILE A 224 13.18 11.48 39.80
C ILE A 224 12.84 12.01 41.20
N THR A 225 11.55 12.18 41.51
CA THR A 225 11.10 12.63 42.84
C THR A 225 11.45 11.60 43.92
N SER A 226 11.16 10.31 43.67
CA SER A 226 11.48 9.21 44.58
C SER A 226 12.98 9.09 44.84
N LEU A 227 13.81 9.31 43.81
CA LEU A 227 15.26 9.32 43.95
C LEU A 227 15.73 10.45 44.88
N HIS A 228 15.21 11.67 44.71
CA HIS A 228 15.53 12.80 45.59
C HIS A 228 15.07 12.57 47.03
N THR A 229 13.89 11.97 47.24
CA THR A 229 13.40 11.64 48.59
C THR A 229 14.11 10.45 49.23
N CYS A 230 14.80 9.60 48.46
CA CYS A 230 15.55 8.46 48.99
C CYS A 230 16.86 8.88 49.68
N VAL A 231 17.30 10.13 49.44
CA VAL A 231 18.49 10.73 50.07
C VAL A 231 18.13 11.56 51.30
N ALA A 232 16.88 12.02 51.40
CA ALA A 232 16.36 12.74 52.55
C ALA A 232 16.04 11.76 53.70
#